data_AF-A0A960D3S7-F1
#
_entry.id   AF-A0A960D3S7-F1
#
_cell.length_a   1.000
_cell.length_b   1.000
_cell.length_c   1.000
_cell.angle_alpha   90.00
_cell.angle_beta   90.00
_cell.angle_gamma   90.00
#
_symmetry.space_group_name_H-M   'P 1'
#
loop_
_entity.id
_entity.type
_entity.pdbx_description
1 polymer ?
#
loop_
_entity_poly.entity_id
_entity_poly.type
_entity_poly.pdbx_seq_one_letter_code
_entity_poly.pdbx_strand_id
1 'polypeptide(L)'
;MVVGASSGGQCQKTGGADNAGLPRSPLGGFRGTVDSIDDKTMLVSIHGTDGSSTKTTVEYNDLTLFADRHRVNADAVVEGKCIIAGGTNDTGGVLQAQTINMPLVVNGSCPQPKD
;
A
#
# COMPACT_ATOMS: atom_id res chain seq x y z
N MET A 1 4.50 -6.37 7.68
CA MET A 1 3.88 -5.80 6.47
C MET A 1 2.76 -6.76 6.08
N VAL A 2 1.50 -6.46 6.38
CA VAL A 2 0.42 -7.29 5.82
C VAL A 2 0.15 -6.81 4.42
N VAL A 3 0.71 -7.59 3.52
CA VAL A 3 0.45 -7.63 2.08
C VAL A 3 -0.76 -8.55 1.96
N GLY A 4 -1.81 -8.15 1.26
CA GLY A 4 -2.82 -9.11 0.85
C GLY A 4 -2.14 -10.27 0.10
N ALA A 5 -2.75 -11.45 0.09
CA ALA A 5 -2.24 -12.52 -0.75
C ALA A 5 -2.22 -12.01 -2.20
N SER A 6 -1.03 -11.99 -2.81
CA SER A 6 -0.89 -11.66 -4.22
C SER A 6 -0.72 -12.96 -4.99
N SER A 7 -1.56 -13.18 -5.99
CA SER A 7 -1.39 -14.22 -6.99
C SER A 7 -1.41 -13.56 -8.37
N GLY A 8 -0.40 -13.85 -9.21
CA GLY A 8 -0.30 -13.26 -10.55
C GLY A 8 -0.20 -11.73 -10.57
N GLY A 9 0.28 -11.09 -9.49
CA GLY A 9 0.38 -9.62 -9.41
C GLY A 9 -0.92 -8.90 -9.05
N GLN A 10 -1.99 -9.62 -8.72
CA GLN A 10 -3.25 -9.03 -8.27
C GLN A 10 -3.44 -9.23 -6.77
N CYS A 11 -4.00 -8.22 -6.08
CA CYS A 11 -4.49 -8.39 -4.72
C CYS A 11 -5.66 -9.38 -4.72
N GLN A 12 -5.60 -10.41 -3.88
CA GLN A 12 -6.66 -11.41 -3.71
C GLN A 12 -7.28 -11.32 -2.33
N LYS A 13 -8.53 -11.79 -2.22
CA LYS A 13 -9.22 -11.91 -0.94
C LYS A 13 -8.49 -12.91 -0.05
N THR A 14 -7.95 -12.43 1.07
CA THR A 14 -7.36 -13.29 2.11
C THR A 14 -8.41 -13.76 3.09
N GLY A 15 -8.09 -14.79 3.88
CA GLY A 15 -8.84 -15.05 5.12
C GLY A 15 -8.67 -13.87 6.07
N GLY A 16 -9.72 -13.49 6.80
CA GLY A 16 -9.69 -12.36 7.74
C GLY A 16 -8.60 -12.48 8.82
N ALA A 17 -8.21 -13.72 9.16
CA ALA A 17 -7.16 -14.02 10.13
C ALA A 17 -5.78 -13.44 9.78
N ASP A 18 -5.46 -13.27 8.48
CA ASP A 18 -4.19 -12.71 8.03
C ASP A 18 -4.00 -11.24 8.46
N ASN A 19 -5.10 -10.58 8.85
CA ASN A 19 -5.13 -9.19 9.29
C ASN A 19 -5.42 -9.00 10.79
N ALA A 20 -5.45 -10.08 11.57
CA ALA A 20 -5.72 -10.01 13.00
C ALA A 20 -4.63 -9.24 13.77
N GLY A 21 -5.07 -8.30 14.62
CA GLY A 21 -4.18 -7.61 15.55
C GLY A 21 -3.25 -6.57 14.93
N LEU A 22 -3.52 -6.15 13.70
CA LEU A 22 -2.71 -5.11 13.09
C LEU A 22 -2.90 -3.77 13.78
N PRO A 23 -1.81 -3.00 13.98
CA PRO A 23 -1.92 -1.67 14.54
C PRO A 23 -2.78 -0.80 13.62
N ARG A 24 -3.44 0.20 14.22
CA ARG A 24 -4.18 1.23 13.47
C ARG A 24 -3.31 1.79 12.36
N SER A 25 -3.94 2.18 11.26
CA SER A 25 -3.20 2.79 10.16
C SER A 25 -2.47 4.03 10.68
N PRO A 26 -1.17 4.21 10.37
CA PRO A 26 -0.45 5.43 10.73
C PRO A 26 -1.03 6.68 10.04
N LEU A 27 -1.95 6.51 9.08
CA LEU A 27 -2.74 7.59 8.46
C LEU A 27 -3.99 7.97 9.28
N GLY A 28 -4.16 7.44 10.50
CA GLY A 28 -5.29 7.76 11.38
C GLY A 28 -6.58 7.00 11.07
N GLY A 29 -6.52 5.89 10.32
CA GLY A 29 -7.68 5.12 9.86
C GLY A 29 -7.68 3.63 10.26
N PHE A 30 -8.60 2.89 9.67
CA PHE A 30 -8.79 1.45 9.89
C PHE A 30 -7.82 0.62 9.07
N ARG A 31 -7.55 -0.60 9.54
CA ARG A 31 -6.86 -1.63 8.77
C ARG A 31 -7.66 -2.92 8.87
N GLY A 32 -7.94 -3.55 7.73
CA GLY A 32 -8.85 -4.68 7.66
C GLY A 32 -9.00 -5.22 6.24
N THR A 33 -9.90 -6.19 6.09
CA THR A 33 -10.26 -6.80 4.80
C THR A 33 -11.56 -6.22 4.27
N VAL A 34 -11.63 -5.95 2.96
CA VAL A 34 -12.87 -5.55 2.30
C VAL A 34 -13.81 -6.76 2.20
N ASP A 35 -14.98 -6.64 2.81
CA ASP A 35 -16.04 -7.66 2.80
C ASP A 35 -16.96 -7.53 1.59
N SER A 36 -17.38 -6.29 1.30
CA SER A 36 -18.27 -5.94 0.20
C SER A 36 -18.02 -4.50 -0.26
N ILE A 37 -18.36 -4.22 -1.52
CA ILE A 37 -18.32 -2.89 -2.12
C ILE A 37 -19.72 -2.60 -2.64
N ASP A 38 -20.21 -1.39 -2.35
CA ASP A 38 -21.46 -0.87 -2.90
C ASP A 38 -21.23 0.58 -3.33
N ASP A 39 -21.17 0.80 -4.64
CA ASP A 39 -20.82 2.07 -5.31
C ASP A 39 -19.57 2.75 -4.71
N LYS A 40 -19.77 3.78 -3.88
CA LYS A 40 -18.73 4.59 -3.21
C LYS A 40 -18.48 4.22 -1.75
N THR A 41 -18.94 3.03 -1.36
CA THR A 41 -18.82 2.52 0.01
C THR A 41 -18.15 1.15 0.04
N MET A 42 -17.30 0.93 1.04
CA MET A 42 -16.67 -0.36 1.33
C MET A 42 -17.01 -0.77 2.76
N LEU A 43 -17.48 -2.01 2.92
CA LEU A 43 -17.57 -2.63 4.24
C LEU A 43 -16.25 -3.31 4.54
N VAL A 44 -15.60 -2.93 5.63
CA VAL A 44 -14.28 -3.44 6.03
C VAL A 44 -14.39 -4.16 7.36
N SER A 45 -13.93 -5.41 7.39
CA SER A 45 -13.76 -6.19 8.62
C SER A 45 -12.41 -5.91 9.27
N ILE A 46 -12.45 -5.50 10.53
CA ILE A 46 -11.29 -5.25 11.39
C ILE A 46 -11.19 -6.39 12.39
N HIS A 47 -10.05 -7.08 12.41
CA HIS A 47 -9.84 -8.26 13.25
C HIS A 47 -8.94 -7.94 14.45
N GLY A 48 -9.44 -8.21 15.65
CA GLY A 48 -8.70 -8.09 16.91
C GLY A 48 -7.73 -9.26 17.14
N THR A 49 -6.74 -9.07 18.01
CA THR A 49 -5.81 -10.15 18.44
C THR A 49 -6.51 -11.26 19.23
N ASP A 50 -7.67 -10.97 19.80
CA ASP A 50 -8.51 -11.87 20.60
C ASP A 50 -9.50 -12.70 19.76
N GLY A 51 -9.39 -12.62 18.43
CA GLY A 51 -10.32 -13.27 17.51
C GLY A 51 -11.66 -12.54 17.33
N SER A 52 -11.84 -11.38 17.96
CA SER A 52 -13.00 -10.52 17.69
C SER A 52 -12.93 -9.92 16.27
N SER A 53 -14.09 -9.59 15.72
CA SER A 53 -14.21 -8.92 14.43
C SER A 53 -15.29 -7.86 14.49
N THR A 54 -14.96 -6.66 14.02
CA THR A 54 -15.90 -5.54 13.89
C THR A 54 -15.95 -5.09 12.44
N LYS A 55 -17.14 -4.70 11.97
CA LYS A 55 -17.30 -4.13 10.63
C LYS A 55 -17.37 -2.62 10.68
N THR A 56 -16.74 -1.96 9.72
CA THR A 56 -16.82 -0.51 9.56
C THR A 56 -17.08 -0.16 8.10
N THR A 57 -17.81 0.93 7.88
CA THR A 57 -18.04 1.47 6.54
C THR A 57 -16.98 2.50 6.23
N VAL A 58 -16.34 2.37 5.06
CA VAL A 58 -15.41 3.35 4.51
C VAL A 58 -16.06 3.95 3.27
N GLU A 59 -16.24 5.25 3.27
CA GLU A 59 -16.72 6.00 2.11
C GLU A 59 -15.55 6.59 1.34
N TYR A 60 -15.67 6.59 0.02
CA TYR A 60 -14.71 7.22 -0.87
C TYR A 60 -15.42 8.02 -1.95
N ASN A 61 -14.66 8.86 -2.65
CA ASN A 61 -15.18 9.74 -3.68
C ASN A 61 -14.20 9.83 -4.85
N ASP A 62 -14.53 10.67 -5.84
CA ASP A 62 -13.76 10.80 -7.08
C ASP A 62 -12.39 11.46 -6.89
N LEU A 63 -12.13 12.00 -5.69
CA LEU A 63 -10.83 12.56 -5.29
C LEU A 63 -10.02 11.57 -4.44
N THR A 64 -10.59 10.41 -4.10
CA THR A 64 -9.92 9.42 -3.24
C THR A 64 -8.84 8.70 -4.04
N LEU A 65 -7.62 8.77 -3.54
CA LEU A 65 -6.48 8.11 -4.15
C LEU A 65 -6.35 6.68 -3.61
N PHE A 66 -6.39 5.71 -4.50
CA PHE A 66 -6.09 4.32 -4.20
C PHE A 66 -4.64 4.01 -4.55
N ALA A 67 -3.92 3.38 -3.62
CA ALA A 67 -2.56 2.92 -3.84
C ALA A 67 -2.49 1.42 -3.60
N ASP A 68 -2.10 0.67 -4.63
CA ASP A 68 -1.76 -0.74 -4.52
C ASP A 68 -0.23 -0.90 -4.52
N ARG A 69 0.27 -1.74 -3.61
CA ARG A 69 1.70 -2.08 -3.51
C ARG A 69 1.82 -3.60 -3.55
N HIS A 70 2.32 -4.11 -4.66
CA HIS A 70 2.75 -5.50 -4.79
C HIS A 70 4.25 -5.56 -5.08
N ARG A 71 4.87 -6.71 -4.81
CA ARG A 71 6.27 -6.94 -5.19
C ARG A 71 6.36 -6.92 -6.72
N VAL A 72 7.35 -6.22 -7.24
CA VAL A 72 7.70 -6.20 -8.66
C VAL A 72 9.16 -6.62 -8.84
N ASN A 73 9.48 -7.13 -10.02
CA ASN A 73 10.86 -7.36 -10.43
C ASN A 73 11.50 -6.03 -10.86
N ALA A 74 12.84 -6.00 -10.95
CA ALA A 74 13.58 -4.77 -11.26
C ALA A 74 13.26 -4.20 -12.66
N ASP A 75 12.82 -5.04 -13.59
CA ASP A 75 12.35 -4.67 -14.93
C ASP A 75 11.09 -3.80 -14.93
N ALA A 76 10.35 -3.74 -13.81
CA ALA A 76 9.24 -2.80 -13.65
C ALA A 76 9.71 -1.33 -13.53
N VAL A 77 11.00 -1.11 -13.24
CA VAL A 77 11.64 0.21 -13.27
C VAL A 77 12.03 0.53 -14.70
N VAL A 78 11.16 1.28 -15.38
CA VAL A 78 11.36 1.75 -16.76
C VAL A 78 11.54 3.26 -16.79
N GLU A 79 12.11 3.77 -17.88
CA GLU A 79 12.27 5.20 -18.10
C GLU A 79 10.95 5.96 -17.92
N GLY A 80 11.04 7.13 -17.25
CA GLY A 80 9.89 7.98 -16.97
C GLY A 80 9.07 7.64 -15.71
N LYS A 81 9.37 6.54 -14.99
CA LYS A 81 8.72 6.26 -13.70
C LYS A 81 9.37 7.02 -12.54
N CYS A 82 8.53 7.46 -11.60
CA CYS A 82 8.98 8.05 -10.34
C CYS A 82 9.58 6.98 -9.41
N ILE A 83 10.74 7.28 -8.83
CA ILE A 83 11.35 6.46 -7.78
C ILE A 83 11.88 7.35 -6.65
N ILE A 84 11.93 6.79 -5.45
CA ILE A 84 12.68 7.31 -4.30
C ILE A 84 13.69 6.23 -3.94
N ALA A 85 14.96 6.48 -4.28
CA ALA A 85 16.06 5.57 -3.98
C ALA A 85 16.79 6.02 -2.70
N GLY A 86 17.00 5.08 -1.78
CA GLY A 86 17.77 5.30 -0.56
C GLY A 86 19.02 4.44 -0.55
N GLY A 87 20.17 5.02 -0.20
CA GLY A 87 21.45 4.31 -0.21
C GLY A 87 22.63 5.22 0.15
N THR A 88 23.83 4.79 -0.23
CA THR A 88 25.08 5.52 0.00
C THR A 88 25.74 5.85 -1.32
N ASN A 89 26.23 7.07 -1.49
CA ASN A 89 27.02 7.41 -2.67
C ASN A 89 28.40 6.75 -2.59
N ASP A 90 28.88 6.21 -3.71
CA ASP A 90 30.28 5.85 -3.84
C ASP A 90 31.17 7.09 -4.06
N THR A 91 32.47 6.87 -4.18
CA THR A 91 33.47 7.94 -4.41
C THR A 91 33.26 8.66 -5.75
N GLY A 92 32.52 8.07 -6.70
CA GLY A 92 32.16 8.68 -7.98
C GLY A 92 30.82 9.43 -7.94
N GLY A 93 30.13 9.45 -6.81
CA GLY A 93 28.82 10.11 -6.66
C GLY A 93 27.65 9.26 -7.17
N VAL A 94 27.86 7.99 -7.51
CA VAL A 94 26.77 7.09 -7.87
C VAL A 94 26.13 6.53 -6.61
N LEU A 95 24.80 6.64 -6.51
CA LEU A 95 24.06 6.10 -5.39
C LEU A 95 24.02 4.57 -5.47
N GLN A 96 24.68 3.92 -4.52
CA GLN A 96 24.55 2.49 -4.27
C GLN A 96 23.24 2.26 -3.49
N ALA A 97 22.15 2.06 -4.23
CA ALA A 97 20.81 1.95 -3.68
C ALA A 97 20.63 0.66 -2.88
N GLN A 98 20.19 0.79 -1.63
CA GLN A 98 19.80 -0.32 -0.76
C GLN A 98 18.28 -0.50 -0.76
N THR A 99 17.55 0.56 -1.10
CA THR A 99 16.09 0.56 -1.19
C THR A 99 15.64 1.36 -2.42
N ILE A 100 14.59 0.88 -3.08
CA ILE A 100 13.89 1.59 -4.14
C ILE A 100 12.40 1.56 -3.79
N ASN A 101 11.83 2.72 -3.53
CA ASN A 101 10.39 2.88 -3.36
C ASN A 101 9.81 3.51 -4.64
N MET A 102 8.75 2.92 -5.17
CA MET A 102 7.96 3.52 -6.24
C MET A 102 6.77 4.24 -5.58
N PRO A 103 6.82 5.57 -5.42
CA PRO A 103 5.74 6.29 -4.74
C PRO A 103 4.51 6.38 -5.63
N LEU A 104 3.37 6.69 -5.00
CA LEU A 104 2.16 7.05 -5.74
C LEU A 104 2.43 8.35 -6.52
N VAL A 105 2.16 8.36 -7.82
CA VAL A 105 2.18 9.57 -8.63
C VAL A 105 0.93 10.39 -8.29
N VAL A 106 1.10 11.66 -7.92
CA VAL A 106 -0.01 12.55 -7.55
C VAL A 106 -0.21 13.55 -8.68
N ASN A 107 -1.40 13.56 -9.30
CA ASN A 107 -1.72 14.44 -10.44
C ASN A 107 -0.70 14.35 -11.59
N GLY A 108 -0.20 13.15 -11.89
CA GLY A 108 0.80 12.94 -12.93
C GLY A 108 2.23 13.36 -12.57
N SER A 109 2.47 13.88 -11.36
CA SER A 109 3.79 14.32 -10.89
C SER A 109 4.37 13.37 -9.84
N CYS A 110 5.70 13.24 -9.83
CA CYS A 110 6.40 12.56 -8.74
C CYS A 110 6.20 13.36 -7.44
N PRO A 111 5.77 12.72 -6.34
CA PRO A 111 5.64 13.42 -5.08
C PRO A 111 7.03 13.83 -4.58
N GLN A 112 7.12 15.03 -4.03
CA GLN A 112 8.35 15.45 -3.36
C GLN A 112 8.60 14.56 -2.14
N PRO A 113 9.86 14.16 -1.88
CA PRO A 113 10.21 13.56 -0.60
C PRO A 113 9.74 14.49 0.52
N LYS A 114 9.06 13.93 1.53
CA LYS A 114 8.88 14.68 2.78
C LYS A 114 10.22 14.65 3.52
N ASP A 115 10.70 15.83 3.90
CA ASP A 115 11.85 16.01 4.78
C ASP A 115 11.66 15.33 6.14
#